data_AF-A0A0M9DR62-F1
#
_entry.id   AF-A0A0M9DR62-F1
#
_cell.length_a   1.000
_cell.length_b   1.000
_cell.length_c   1.000
_cell.angle_alpha   90.00
_cell.angle_beta   90.00
_cell.angle_gamma   90.00
#
_symmetry.space_group_name_H-M   'P 1'
#
loop_
_entity.id
_entity.type
_entity.pdbx_description
1 polymer ?
#
loop_
_entity_poly.entity_id
_entity_poly.type
_entity_poly.pdbx_seq_one_letter_code
_entity_poly.pdbx_strand_id
1 'polypeptide(L)'
;MKKYFILALLGISSICKGQNMSSCYTEDTFEMAYHYVQWKKQTAKKLSENNKVLLEDGYELEALEQDGTPKIVFSKKNYSYFFVSNPKGITPLTKSANDLKKYEEKFCKLVEIAKFKNLPKNYSYIYADGSANIWLISDKTIEYKPVTKEMSSSGMYDGGKPFKKEITEAQYKEIQVLLKKGLQNTAIHAESRNKGTGVIEEGVTPTVMVASKILQMNAEEKKAVETWLNAQKP
;
A
#
# COMPACT_ATOMS: atom_id res chain seq x y z
N MET A 1 -25.91 49.97 6.51
CA MET A 1 -26.68 49.35 5.40
C MET A 1 -25.88 48.18 4.84
N LYS A 2 -26.28 46.94 5.13
CA LYS A 2 -25.61 45.71 4.68
C LYS A 2 -26.08 45.38 3.25
N LYS A 3 -25.16 45.28 2.29
CA LYS A 3 -25.45 44.75 0.95
C LYS A 3 -25.18 43.25 0.93
N TYR A 4 -26.22 42.46 0.67
CA TYR A 4 -26.16 41.02 0.45
C TYR A 4 -25.59 40.73 -0.96
N PHE A 5 -24.56 39.91 -1.04
CA PHE A 5 -24.09 39.31 -2.29
C PHE A 5 -24.79 37.96 -2.45
N ILE A 6 -25.67 37.85 -3.44
CA ILE A 6 -26.30 36.59 -3.87
C ILE A 6 -25.38 36.00 -4.94
N LEU A 7 -24.70 34.89 -4.63
CA LEU A 7 -24.00 34.09 -5.63
C LEU A 7 -25.00 33.13 -6.28
N ALA A 8 -25.30 33.34 -7.56
CA ALA A 8 -26.10 32.44 -8.37
C ALA A 8 -25.28 31.18 -8.73
N LEU A 9 -25.76 30.02 -8.29
CA LEU A 9 -25.30 28.70 -8.75
C LEU A 9 -25.83 28.47 -10.17
N LEU A 10 -24.97 28.66 -11.17
CA LEU A 10 -25.22 28.19 -12.52
C LEU A 10 -25.02 26.67 -12.57
N GLY A 11 -26.10 25.97 -12.90
CA GLY A 11 -26.12 24.54 -13.13
C GLY A 11 -25.31 24.17 -14.37
N ILE A 12 -24.33 23.28 -14.19
CA ILE A 12 -23.67 22.58 -15.28
C ILE A 12 -24.38 21.24 -15.44
N SER A 13 -25.45 21.22 -16.21
CA SER A 13 -26.01 19.99 -16.78
C SER A 13 -25.27 19.68 -18.08
N SER A 14 -24.12 19.02 -18.00
CA SER A 14 -23.40 18.56 -19.19
C SER A 14 -23.79 17.13 -19.55
N ILE A 15 -24.75 17.05 -20.48
CA ILE A 15 -24.86 16.11 -21.60
C ILE A 15 -23.85 14.95 -21.58
N CYS A 16 -24.27 13.76 -21.11
CA CYS A 16 -23.57 12.50 -21.38
C CYS A 16 -24.05 11.93 -22.73
N LYS A 17 -23.35 12.25 -23.82
CA LYS A 17 -23.42 11.47 -25.06
C LYS A 17 -22.57 10.21 -24.89
N GLY A 18 -23.14 9.06 -25.24
CA GLY A 18 -22.51 7.75 -25.12
C GLY A 18 -21.21 7.66 -25.92
N GLN A 19 -20.10 7.68 -25.20
CA GLN A 19 -18.83 7.16 -25.70
C GLN A 19 -18.72 5.70 -25.25
N ASN A 20 -18.25 4.83 -26.14
CA ASN A 20 -17.69 3.53 -25.77
C ASN A 20 -16.58 3.81 -24.75
N MET A 21 -16.88 3.67 -23.45
CA MET A 21 -15.87 3.77 -22.42
C MET A 21 -14.92 2.60 -22.62
N SER A 22 -13.74 2.88 -23.17
CA SER A 22 -12.59 1.98 -23.03
C SER A 22 -12.44 1.71 -21.54
N SER A 23 -12.28 0.44 -21.17
CA SER A 23 -12.14 0.07 -19.77
C SER A 23 -11.05 0.91 -19.10
N CYS A 24 -11.37 1.54 -17.97
CA CYS A 24 -10.36 2.23 -17.17
C CYS A 24 -9.47 1.25 -16.41
N TYR A 25 -9.78 -0.05 -16.45
CA TYR A 25 -8.97 -1.07 -15.83
C TYR A 25 -7.69 -1.33 -16.64
N THR A 26 -6.59 -1.13 -15.94
CA THR A 26 -5.23 -1.55 -16.25
C THR A 26 -4.58 -1.99 -14.95
N GLU A 27 -3.49 -2.76 -15.02
CA GLU A 27 -2.70 -3.13 -13.83
C GLU A 27 -2.29 -1.87 -13.04
N ASP A 28 -1.80 -0.84 -13.71
CA ASP A 28 -1.42 0.43 -13.08
C ASP A 28 -2.56 1.12 -12.34
N THR A 29 -3.75 1.20 -12.96
CA THR A 29 -4.92 1.81 -12.30
C THR A 29 -5.45 0.96 -11.15
N PHE A 30 -5.29 -0.36 -11.22
CA PHE A 30 -5.64 -1.26 -10.13
C PHE A 30 -4.73 -1.02 -8.93
N GLU A 31 -3.41 -1.03 -9.11
CA GLU A 31 -2.45 -0.80 -8.03
C GLU A 31 -2.69 0.56 -7.37
N MET A 32 -2.94 1.60 -8.17
CA MET A 32 -3.25 2.94 -7.66
C MET A 32 -4.52 2.95 -6.79
N ALA A 33 -5.61 2.31 -7.26
CA ALA A 33 -6.85 2.20 -6.51
C ALA A 33 -6.68 1.37 -5.24
N TYR A 34 -5.89 0.29 -5.32
CA TYR A 34 -5.60 -0.61 -4.20
C TYR A 34 -4.84 0.13 -3.08
N HIS A 35 -3.77 0.84 -3.44
CA HIS A 35 -3.00 1.69 -2.53
C HIS A 35 -3.86 2.81 -1.91
N TYR A 36 -4.75 3.41 -2.71
CA TYR A 36 -5.68 4.41 -2.18
C TYR A 36 -6.60 3.83 -1.11
N VAL A 37 -7.18 2.65 -1.33
CA VAL A 37 -8.05 2.02 -0.35
C VAL A 37 -7.28 1.66 0.93
N GLN A 38 -6.07 1.11 0.81
CA GLN A 38 -5.23 0.84 1.98
C GLN A 38 -4.86 2.11 2.75
N TRP A 39 -4.39 3.15 2.05
CA TRP A 39 -4.09 4.45 2.66
C TRP A 39 -5.30 5.06 3.35
N LYS A 40 -6.46 5.03 2.69
CA LYS A 40 -7.69 5.61 3.22
C LYS A 40 -8.17 4.85 4.45
N LYS A 41 -7.99 3.53 4.51
CA LYS A 41 -8.29 2.72 5.69
C LYS A 41 -7.50 3.18 6.92
N GLN A 42 -6.23 3.57 6.75
CA GLN A 42 -5.38 4.03 7.85
C GLN A 42 -5.60 5.50 8.24
N THR A 43 -6.06 6.34 7.31
CA THR A 43 -6.10 7.80 7.50
C THR A 43 -7.50 8.39 7.63
N ALA A 44 -8.55 7.62 7.34
CA ALA A 44 -9.92 8.12 7.41
C ALA A 44 -10.35 8.38 8.86
N LYS A 45 -10.92 9.56 9.10
CA LYS A 45 -11.57 9.90 10.39
C LYS A 45 -12.79 9.03 10.70
N LYS A 46 -13.41 8.46 9.66
CA LYS A 46 -14.60 7.62 9.76
C LYS A 46 -14.50 6.47 8.76
N LEU A 47 -14.65 5.26 9.27
CA LEU A 47 -14.80 4.02 8.51
C LEU A 47 -16.23 3.51 8.68
N SER A 48 -16.61 2.49 7.90
CA SER A 48 -17.87 1.78 8.14
C SER A 48 -17.81 1.00 9.46
N GLU A 49 -18.97 0.51 9.91
CA GLU A 49 -19.06 -0.38 11.08
C GLU A 49 -18.21 -1.65 10.93
N ASN A 50 -17.95 -2.07 9.69
CA ASN A 50 -17.10 -3.20 9.34
C ASN A 50 -15.62 -2.81 9.11
N ASN A 51 -15.19 -1.62 9.56
CA ASN A 51 -13.83 -1.11 9.38
C ASN A 51 -13.39 -0.98 7.89
N LYS A 52 -14.34 -0.63 7.01
CA LYS A 52 -14.12 -0.46 5.57
C LYS A 52 -14.16 1.01 5.15
N VAL A 53 -13.57 1.32 3.99
CA VAL A 53 -13.54 2.68 3.45
C VAL A 53 -14.90 3.02 2.85
N LEU A 54 -15.55 4.07 3.36
CA LEU A 54 -16.86 4.52 2.87
C LEU A 54 -16.75 5.42 1.63
N LEU A 55 -17.57 5.14 0.63
CA LEU A 55 -17.85 6.01 -0.51
C LEU A 55 -19.17 6.78 -0.30
N GLU A 56 -19.30 7.91 -0.99
CA GLU A 56 -20.44 8.84 -0.84
C GLU A 56 -21.80 8.23 -1.21
N ASP A 57 -21.81 7.24 -2.09
CA ASP A 57 -23.01 6.52 -2.55
C ASP A 57 -23.38 5.30 -1.66
N GLY A 58 -22.72 5.19 -0.50
CA GLY A 58 -22.94 4.16 0.50
C GLY A 58 -22.29 2.81 0.17
N TYR A 59 -21.39 2.75 -0.81
CA TYR A 59 -20.51 1.60 -0.96
C TYR A 59 -19.39 1.61 0.08
N GLU A 60 -18.94 0.43 0.47
CA GLU A 60 -17.79 0.20 1.32
C GLU A 60 -16.73 -0.56 0.54
N LEU A 61 -15.48 -0.13 0.66
CA LEU A 61 -14.32 -0.69 -0.02
C LEU A 61 -13.38 -1.36 0.95
N GLU A 62 -12.83 -2.48 0.52
CA GLU A 62 -11.82 -3.23 1.24
C GLU A 62 -10.73 -3.70 0.28
N ALA A 63 -9.48 -3.34 0.57
CA ALA A 63 -8.31 -3.85 -0.11
C ALA A 63 -7.74 -5.01 0.71
N LEU A 64 -7.64 -6.18 0.11
CA LEU A 64 -7.17 -7.40 0.76
C LEU A 64 -6.39 -8.27 -0.22
N GLU A 65 -5.50 -9.11 0.30
CA GLU A 65 -4.84 -10.17 -0.46
C GLU A 65 -5.50 -11.51 -0.11
N GLN A 66 -5.90 -12.26 -1.12
CA GLN A 66 -6.49 -13.59 -0.95
C GLN A 66 -5.82 -14.54 -1.94
N ASP A 67 -5.24 -15.62 -1.41
CA ASP A 67 -4.52 -16.63 -2.20
C ASP A 67 -3.39 -16.01 -3.05
N GLY A 68 -2.65 -15.05 -2.47
CA GLY A 68 -1.58 -14.31 -3.14
C GLY A 68 -2.07 -13.31 -4.21
N THR A 69 -3.38 -13.11 -4.35
CA THR A 69 -3.97 -12.21 -5.33
C THR A 69 -4.54 -10.96 -4.63
N PRO A 70 -4.07 -9.75 -4.95
CA PRO A 70 -4.65 -8.52 -4.42
C PRO A 70 -6.05 -8.29 -5.00
N LYS A 71 -6.98 -7.85 -4.15
CA LYS A 71 -8.37 -7.60 -4.49
C LYS A 71 -8.89 -6.31 -3.86
N ILE A 72 -9.75 -5.61 -4.58
CA ILE A 72 -10.59 -4.53 -4.04
C ILE A 72 -12.03 -5.02 -4.06
N VAL A 73 -12.62 -5.20 -2.88
CA VAL A 73 -14.02 -5.67 -2.74
C VAL A 73 -14.93 -4.47 -2.57
N PHE A 74 -15.99 -4.42 -3.38
CA PHE A 74 -17.05 -3.41 -3.31
C PHE A 74 -18.28 -4.04 -2.65
N SER A 75 -18.68 -3.49 -1.51
CA SER A 75 -19.80 -3.98 -0.71
C SER A 75 -20.79 -2.87 -0.37
N LYS A 76 -22.04 -3.21 -0.06
CA LYS A 76 -23.06 -2.27 0.44
C LYS A 76 -24.04 -3.02 1.33
N LYS A 77 -24.33 -2.49 2.53
CA LYS A 77 -25.23 -3.11 3.52
C LYS A 77 -24.90 -4.59 3.78
N ASN A 78 -23.63 -4.93 3.99
CA ASN A 78 -23.11 -6.28 4.21
C ASN A 78 -23.16 -7.25 3.02
N TYR A 79 -23.58 -6.82 1.82
CA TYR A 79 -23.51 -7.62 0.61
C TYR A 79 -22.33 -7.20 -0.26
N SER A 80 -21.48 -8.16 -0.64
CA SER A 80 -20.43 -7.95 -1.64
C SER A 80 -21.02 -8.05 -3.04
N TYR A 81 -20.81 -7.02 -3.87
CA TYR A 81 -21.40 -6.94 -5.21
C TYR A 81 -20.44 -7.42 -6.29
N PHE A 82 -19.20 -6.96 -6.22
CA PHE A 82 -18.13 -7.33 -7.13
C PHE A 82 -16.78 -7.12 -6.46
N PHE A 83 -15.74 -7.69 -7.04
CA PHE A 83 -14.37 -7.35 -6.71
C PHE A 83 -13.60 -7.03 -7.99
N VAL A 84 -12.51 -6.29 -7.82
CA VAL A 84 -11.51 -6.10 -8.88
C VAL A 84 -10.23 -6.77 -8.40
N SER A 85 -9.56 -7.51 -9.26
CA SER A 85 -8.30 -8.18 -8.91
C SER A 85 -7.30 -8.13 -10.05
N ASN A 86 -6.01 -8.01 -9.75
CA ASN A 86 -4.94 -8.15 -10.73
C ASN A 86 -4.52 -9.62 -10.84
N PRO A 87 -4.53 -10.27 -12.03
CA PRO A 87 -4.78 -9.71 -13.37
C PRO A 87 -6.21 -9.84 -13.89
N LYS A 88 -7.15 -10.43 -13.13
CA LYS A 88 -8.47 -10.86 -13.64
C LYS A 88 -9.47 -9.74 -13.93
N GLY A 89 -9.21 -8.50 -13.52
CA GLY A 89 -10.13 -7.38 -13.70
C GLY A 89 -11.36 -7.48 -12.80
N ILE A 90 -12.49 -6.96 -13.30
CA ILE A 90 -13.76 -6.86 -12.58
C ILE A 90 -14.49 -8.20 -12.60
N THR A 91 -14.78 -8.74 -11.42
CA THR A 91 -15.52 -9.99 -11.24
C THR A 91 -16.80 -9.76 -10.44
N PRO A 92 -17.99 -9.91 -11.05
CA PRO A 92 -19.28 -9.88 -10.36
C PRO A 92 -19.40 -11.02 -9.33
N LEU A 93 -19.97 -10.73 -8.16
CA LEU A 93 -20.33 -11.74 -7.15
C LEU A 93 -21.83 -12.08 -7.16
N THR A 94 -22.64 -11.30 -7.87
CA THR A 94 -24.08 -11.51 -8.03
C THR A 94 -24.41 -11.91 -9.47
N LYS A 95 -25.48 -12.69 -9.68
CA LYS A 95 -25.82 -13.35 -10.96
C LYS A 95 -26.29 -12.40 -12.09
N SER A 96 -26.31 -11.09 -11.89
CA SER A 96 -26.75 -10.14 -12.92
C SER A 96 -25.58 -9.71 -13.81
N ALA A 97 -25.46 -10.34 -14.98
CA ALA A 97 -24.47 -9.96 -16.00
C ALA A 97 -24.69 -8.52 -16.55
N ASN A 98 -25.89 -7.96 -16.39
CA ASN A 98 -26.25 -6.61 -16.82
C ASN A 98 -25.61 -5.48 -15.97
N ASP A 99 -24.90 -5.81 -14.89
CA ASP A 99 -24.28 -4.82 -14.01
C ASP A 99 -22.78 -4.55 -14.30
N LEU A 100 -22.16 -5.23 -15.27
CA LEU A 100 -20.71 -5.10 -15.50
C LEU A 100 -20.29 -3.65 -15.82
N LYS A 101 -21.02 -2.97 -16.71
CA LYS A 101 -20.77 -1.56 -17.04
C LYS A 101 -20.87 -0.66 -15.81
N LYS A 102 -21.83 -0.93 -14.92
CA LYS A 102 -22.02 -0.18 -13.68
C LYS A 102 -20.86 -0.42 -12.72
N TYR A 103 -20.36 -1.65 -12.61
CA TYR A 103 -19.18 -1.96 -11.78
C TYR A 103 -17.92 -1.31 -12.31
N GLU A 104 -17.77 -1.27 -13.63
CA GLU A 104 -16.71 -0.54 -14.31
C GLU A 104 -16.77 0.95 -14.02
N GLU A 105 -17.92 1.60 -14.21
CA GLU A 105 -18.11 3.01 -13.84
C GLU A 105 -17.76 3.30 -12.37
N LYS A 106 -18.05 2.36 -11.45
CA LYS A 106 -17.68 2.48 -10.04
C LYS A 106 -16.18 2.37 -9.83
N PHE A 107 -15.54 1.40 -10.45
CA PHE A 107 -14.09 1.26 -10.38
C PHE A 107 -13.38 2.48 -10.99
N CYS A 108 -13.85 3.00 -12.13
CA CYS A 108 -13.28 4.20 -12.73
C CYS A 108 -13.40 5.43 -11.82
N LYS A 109 -14.53 5.59 -11.13
CA LYS A 109 -14.67 6.67 -10.12
C LYS A 109 -13.66 6.53 -8.99
N LEU A 110 -13.40 5.31 -8.52
CA LEU A 110 -12.37 5.05 -7.51
C LEU A 110 -10.97 5.42 -8.05
N VAL A 111 -10.66 5.05 -9.29
CA VAL A 111 -9.40 5.41 -9.95
C VAL A 111 -9.23 6.93 -10.05
N GLU A 112 -10.26 7.67 -10.44
CA GLU A 112 -10.19 9.14 -10.50
C GLU A 112 -9.93 9.78 -9.12
N ILE A 113 -10.56 9.26 -8.06
CA ILE A 113 -10.28 9.69 -6.69
C ILE A 113 -8.83 9.39 -6.32
N ALA A 114 -8.34 8.19 -6.66
CA ALA A 114 -6.98 7.76 -6.35
C ALA A 114 -5.92 8.62 -7.09
N LYS A 115 -6.14 8.90 -8.38
CA LYS A 115 -5.29 9.81 -9.18
C LYS A 115 -5.17 11.18 -8.53
N PHE A 116 -6.29 11.76 -8.07
CA PHE A 116 -6.28 13.06 -7.41
C PHE A 116 -5.44 13.08 -6.11
N LYS A 117 -5.27 11.93 -5.45
CA LYS A 117 -4.43 11.83 -4.24
C LYS A 117 -2.95 11.69 -4.52
N ASN A 118 -2.55 11.39 -5.76
CA ASN A 118 -1.16 11.26 -6.18
C ASN A 118 -0.33 10.34 -5.25
N LEU A 119 -0.92 9.21 -4.86
CA LEU A 119 -0.22 8.21 -4.04
C LEU A 119 0.89 7.56 -4.87
N PRO A 120 2.02 7.17 -4.24
CA PRO A 120 3.10 6.53 -4.96
C PRO A 120 2.66 5.17 -5.52
N LYS A 121 3.16 4.88 -6.72
CA LYS A 121 2.92 3.60 -7.40
C LYS A 121 3.59 2.43 -6.69
N ASN A 122 4.68 2.70 -5.97
CA ASN A 122 5.49 1.71 -5.30
C ASN A 122 5.37 1.86 -3.78
N TYR A 123 5.40 0.73 -3.08
CA TYR A 123 5.52 0.71 -1.62
C TYR A 123 6.85 1.33 -1.17
N SER A 124 6.84 1.86 0.03
CA SER A 124 8.05 2.15 0.79
C SER A 124 8.21 1.05 1.84
N TYR A 125 9.46 0.69 2.12
CA TYR A 125 9.77 -0.29 3.15
C TYR A 125 10.66 0.32 4.22
N ILE A 126 10.40 -0.08 5.46
CA ILE A 126 11.32 0.10 6.58
C ILE A 126 11.81 -1.29 6.97
N TYR A 127 13.13 -1.46 7.03
CA TYR A 127 13.72 -2.70 7.52
C TYR A 127 14.60 -2.42 8.72
N ALA A 128 14.33 -3.08 9.85
CA ALA A 128 15.21 -3.06 11.01
C ALA A 128 15.99 -4.38 11.07
N ASP A 129 17.32 -4.32 11.08
CA ASP A 129 18.16 -5.51 11.16
C ASP A 129 18.26 -6.07 12.60
N GLY A 130 18.98 -7.18 12.76
CA GLY A 130 19.18 -7.83 14.07
C GLY A 130 19.86 -6.96 15.15
N SER A 131 20.52 -5.88 14.74
CA SER A 131 21.17 -4.88 15.60
C SER A 131 20.36 -3.59 15.71
N ALA A 132 19.13 -3.59 15.22
CA ALA A 132 18.22 -2.45 15.17
C ALA A 132 18.68 -1.29 14.28
N ASN A 133 19.64 -1.50 13.36
CA ASN A 133 19.90 -0.50 12.33
C ASN A 133 18.72 -0.43 11.37
N ILE A 134 18.36 0.77 10.97
CA ILE A 134 17.18 1.03 10.15
C ILE A 134 17.59 1.28 8.70
N TRP A 135 16.85 0.66 7.79
CA TRP A 135 16.95 0.85 6.35
C TRP A 135 15.62 1.41 5.86
N LEU A 136 15.66 2.57 5.20
CA LEU A 136 14.51 3.15 4.53
C LEU A 136 14.68 2.91 3.03
N ILE A 137 13.72 2.20 2.44
CA ILE A 137 13.79 1.72 1.07
C ILE A 137 12.59 2.26 0.31
N SER A 138 12.86 2.89 -0.83
CA SER A 138 11.87 3.39 -1.78
C SER A 138 12.26 2.93 -3.17
N ASP A 139 11.42 3.19 -4.17
CA ASP A 139 11.70 2.88 -5.57
C ASP A 139 12.89 3.65 -6.17
N LYS A 140 13.36 4.71 -5.49
CA LYS A 140 14.44 5.57 -5.96
C LYS A 140 15.67 5.57 -5.07
N THR A 141 15.49 5.36 -3.77
CA THR A 141 16.60 5.50 -2.81
C THR A 141 16.59 4.42 -1.74
N ILE A 142 17.80 4.13 -1.26
CA ILE A 142 18.04 3.42 0.00
C ILE A 142 18.79 4.35 0.97
N GLU A 143 18.34 4.37 2.21
CA GLU A 143 18.92 5.18 3.29
C GLU A 143 19.19 4.30 4.50
N TYR A 144 20.42 4.30 4.98
CA TYR A 144 20.86 3.54 6.15
C TYR A 144 21.02 4.47 7.36
N LYS A 145 20.32 4.14 8.43
CA LYS A 145 20.33 4.82 9.73
C LYS A 145 20.82 3.85 10.79
N PRO A 146 22.15 3.81 11.03
CA PRO A 146 22.73 2.93 12.03
C PRO A 146 22.36 3.36 13.44
N VAL A 147 22.33 2.39 14.34
CA VAL A 147 22.33 2.65 15.79
C VAL A 147 23.69 3.22 16.16
N THR A 148 23.71 4.39 16.80
CA THR A 148 24.94 4.99 17.32
C THR A 148 25.34 4.34 18.64
N LYS A 149 26.59 4.56 19.06
CA LYS A 149 27.09 4.04 20.34
C LYS A 149 26.24 4.47 21.52
N GLU A 150 25.74 5.70 21.50
CA GLU A 150 24.89 6.29 22.54
C GLU A 150 23.48 5.68 22.57
N MET A 151 22.99 5.22 21.41
CA MET A 151 21.68 4.55 21.29
C MET A 151 21.76 3.05 21.62
N SER A 152 22.97 2.50 21.69
CA SER A 152 23.17 1.09 21.99
C SER A 152 22.94 0.79 23.47
N SER A 153 22.14 -0.22 23.76
CA SER A 153 21.95 -0.73 25.13
C SER A 153 23.25 -1.20 25.78
N SER A 154 24.28 -1.58 25.00
CA SER A 154 25.59 -1.94 25.54
C SER A 154 26.54 -0.75 25.68
N GLY A 155 26.21 0.40 25.08
CA GLY A 155 27.13 1.53 24.94
C GLY A 155 28.39 1.22 24.12
N MET A 156 28.44 0.07 23.43
CA MET A 156 29.64 -0.41 22.73
C MET A 156 29.41 -0.68 21.24
N TYR A 157 28.17 -1.00 20.86
CA TYR A 157 27.84 -1.26 19.46
C TYR A 157 27.74 0.05 18.66
N ASP A 158 28.36 0.08 17.49
CA ASP A 158 28.25 1.15 16.51
C ASP A 158 27.87 0.52 15.15
N GLY A 159 26.73 0.92 14.60
CA GLY A 159 26.23 0.42 13.31
C GLY A 159 26.97 0.99 12.10
N GLY A 160 27.93 1.89 12.29
CA GLY A 160 28.73 2.54 11.25
C GLY A 160 28.19 3.91 10.84
N LYS A 161 28.58 4.37 9.65
CA LYS A 161 28.18 5.68 9.14
C LYS A 161 26.82 5.63 8.43
N PRO A 162 25.92 6.60 8.67
CA PRO A 162 24.70 6.73 7.89
C PRO A 162 25.05 7.07 6.43
N PHE A 163 24.24 6.59 5.50
CA PHE A 163 24.34 6.99 4.09
C PHE A 163 22.97 6.98 3.42
N LYS A 164 22.89 7.68 2.29
CA LYS A 164 21.74 7.64 1.38
C LYS A 164 22.26 7.59 -0.04
N LYS A 165 21.71 6.69 -0.85
CA LYS A 165 22.06 6.61 -2.28
C LYS A 165 20.84 6.27 -3.12
N GLU A 166 20.95 6.59 -4.41
CA GLU A 166 19.97 6.18 -5.41
C GLU A 166 20.11 4.69 -5.73
N ILE A 167 18.99 4.07 -6.09
CA ILE A 167 18.94 2.68 -6.58
C ILE A 167 18.18 2.64 -7.90
N THR A 168 18.49 1.65 -8.73
CA THR A 168 17.77 1.42 -9.98
C THR A 168 16.44 0.73 -9.74
N GLU A 169 15.54 0.79 -10.73
CA GLU A 169 14.28 0.04 -10.70
C GLU A 169 14.52 -1.48 -10.56
N ALA A 170 15.57 -2.01 -11.20
CA ALA A 170 15.95 -3.41 -11.08
C ALA A 170 16.36 -3.77 -9.64
N GLN A 171 17.21 -2.94 -9.02
CA GLN A 171 17.60 -3.10 -7.61
C GLN A 171 16.40 -3.03 -6.67
N TYR A 172 15.48 -2.09 -6.91
CA TYR A 172 14.25 -1.98 -6.13
C TYR A 172 13.38 -3.24 -6.25
N LYS A 173 13.20 -3.77 -7.46
CA LYS A 173 12.46 -5.02 -7.70
C LYS A 173 13.10 -6.20 -6.99
N GLU A 174 14.43 -6.33 -7.03
CA GLU A 174 15.16 -7.38 -6.32
C GLU A 174 14.89 -7.35 -4.82
N ILE A 175 15.10 -6.21 -4.17
CA ILE A 175 14.89 -6.11 -2.71
C ILE A 175 13.41 -6.27 -2.35
N GLN A 176 12.50 -5.77 -3.19
CA GLN A 176 11.06 -5.94 -2.99
C GLN A 176 10.67 -7.43 -2.96
N VAL A 177 11.21 -8.25 -3.87
CA VAL A 177 10.94 -9.70 -3.88
C VAL A 177 11.41 -10.36 -2.58
N LEU A 178 12.60 -10.00 -2.09
CA LEU A 178 13.13 -10.53 -0.83
C LEU A 178 12.27 -10.14 0.38
N LEU A 179 11.84 -8.88 0.45
CA LEU A 179 11.00 -8.37 1.53
C LEU A 179 9.61 -9.02 1.50
N LYS A 180 8.98 -9.11 0.32
CA LYS A 180 7.66 -9.77 0.17
C LYS A 180 7.71 -11.23 0.59
N LYS A 181 8.76 -11.96 0.23
CA LYS A 181 8.96 -13.35 0.68
C LYS A 181 8.99 -13.44 2.22
N GLY A 182 9.68 -12.51 2.87
CA GLY A 182 9.70 -12.42 4.35
C GLY A 182 8.34 -12.08 4.95
N LEU A 183 7.59 -11.15 4.35
CA LEU A 183 6.25 -10.76 4.80
C LEU A 183 5.22 -11.90 4.67
N GLN A 184 5.33 -12.73 3.64
CA GLN A 184 4.36 -13.78 3.33
C GLN A 184 4.63 -15.11 4.04
N ASN A 185 5.89 -15.43 4.38
CA ASN A 185 6.24 -16.68 5.02
C ASN A 185 5.92 -16.65 6.54
N THR A 186 4.72 -17.09 6.92
CA THR A 186 4.28 -17.08 8.32
C THR A 186 5.08 -18.00 9.23
N ALA A 187 5.75 -19.03 8.70
CA ALA A 187 6.52 -19.99 9.50
C ALA A 187 7.79 -19.37 10.11
N ILE A 188 8.31 -18.29 9.51
CA ILE A 188 9.50 -17.58 9.99
C ILE A 188 9.16 -16.33 10.81
N HIS A 189 7.88 -16.07 11.06
CA HIS A 189 7.46 -14.93 11.86
C HIS A 189 7.72 -15.21 13.35
N ALA A 190 8.20 -14.19 14.05
CA ALA A 190 8.35 -14.22 15.50
C ALA A 190 7.21 -13.46 16.17
N GLU A 191 6.79 -13.92 17.35
CA GLU A 191 5.74 -13.26 18.13
C GLU A 191 6.18 -11.93 18.74
N SER A 192 7.49 -11.81 19.01
CA SER A 192 8.07 -10.63 19.68
C SER A 192 9.44 -10.27 19.13
N ARG A 193 9.78 -8.99 19.26
CA ARG A 193 11.06 -8.44 18.80
C ARG A 193 12.14 -8.74 19.84
N ASN A 194 13.00 -9.70 19.51
CA ASN A 194 14.16 -10.08 20.33
C ASN A 194 15.47 -9.66 19.64
N LYS A 195 16.57 -9.62 20.40
CA LYS A 195 17.90 -9.38 19.82
C LYS A 195 18.16 -10.34 18.66
N GLY A 196 18.65 -9.83 17.54
CA GLY A 196 18.91 -10.64 16.35
C GLY A 196 17.70 -10.88 15.44
N THR A 197 16.47 -10.53 15.85
CA THR A 197 15.30 -10.57 14.94
C THR A 197 15.33 -9.40 13.96
N GLY A 198 14.81 -9.62 12.76
CA GLY A 198 14.59 -8.55 11.77
C GLY A 198 13.15 -8.05 11.82
N VAL A 199 12.89 -6.83 11.34
CA VAL A 199 11.53 -6.31 11.16
C VAL A 199 11.38 -5.77 9.75
N ILE A 200 10.33 -6.21 9.05
CA ILE A 200 9.90 -5.62 7.78
C ILE A 200 8.61 -4.84 8.05
N GLU A 201 8.59 -3.57 7.64
CA GLU A 201 7.37 -2.78 7.53
C GLU A 201 7.19 -2.37 6.07
N GLU A 202 5.99 -2.59 5.54
CA GLU A 202 5.58 -2.18 4.19
C GLU A 202 4.54 -1.06 4.34
N GLY A 203 4.71 0.02 3.59
CA GLY A 203 3.81 1.17 3.63
C GLY A 203 3.52 1.74 2.25
N VAL A 204 2.28 2.19 2.05
CA VAL A 204 1.91 2.96 0.85
C VAL A 204 2.70 4.27 0.83
N THR A 205 3.04 4.81 1.99
CA THR A 205 4.02 5.90 2.12
C THR A 205 4.92 5.59 3.31
N PRO A 206 6.06 6.30 3.48
CA PRO A 206 6.88 6.18 4.69
C PRO A 206 6.15 6.48 6.00
N THR A 207 4.93 7.03 5.95
CA THR A 207 4.12 7.37 7.13
C THR A 207 2.86 6.53 7.27
N VAL A 208 2.53 5.71 6.27
CA VAL A 208 1.30 4.92 6.24
C VAL A 208 1.65 3.47 5.98
N MET A 209 1.89 2.75 7.07
CA MET A 209 2.24 1.33 7.06
C MET A 209 0.98 0.47 6.91
N VAL A 210 1.11 -0.57 6.10
CA VAL A 210 0.03 -1.52 5.76
C VAL A 210 0.36 -2.94 6.21
N ALA A 211 1.63 -3.27 6.38
CA ALA A 211 2.08 -4.51 7.00
C ALA A 211 3.31 -4.29 7.89
N SER A 212 3.41 -5.07 8.95
CA SER A 212 4.60 -5.15 9.81
C SER A 212 4.77 -6.61 10.27
N LYS A 213 5.95 -7.18 10.05
CA LYS A 213 6.30 -8.56 10.45
C LYS A 213 7.70 -8.62 11.04
N ILE A 214 7.81 -9.40 12.11
CA ILE A 214 9.08 -9.69 12.77
C ILE A 214 9.58 -11.03 12.24
N LEU A 215 10.82 -11.05 11.73
CA LEU A 215 11.48 -12.26 11.23
C LEU A 215 12.35 -12.88 12.31
N GLN A 216 12.26 -14.20 12.44
CA GLN A 216 13.14 -14.98 13.30
C GLN A 216 14.62 -14.76 12.94
N MET A 217 15.48 -14.83 13.96
CA MET A 217 16.91 -14.51 13.84
C MET A 217 17.65 -15.30 12.76
N ASN A 218 17.31 -16.59 12.63
CA ASN A 218 17.99 -17.54 11.74
C ASN A 218 17.20 -17.81 10.45
N ALA A 219 16.19 -16.99 10.13
CA ALA A 219 15.42 -17.17 8.91
C ALA A 219 16.29 -16.86 7.67
N GLU A 220 16.23 -17.74 6.67
CA GLU A 220 16.99 -17.55 5.42
C GLU A 220 16.55 -16.29 4.66
N GLU A 221 15.27 -15.94 4.72
CA GLU A 221 14.72 -14.70 4.15
C GLU A 221 15.34 -13.45 4.81
N LYS A 222 15.51 -13.49 6.14
CA LYS A 222 16.17 -12.40 6.87
C LYS A 222 17.60 -12.24 6.39
N LYS A 223 18.34 -13.35 6.32
CA LYS A 223 19.73 -13.38 5.85
C LYS A 223 19.84 -12.85 4.43
N ALA A 224 18.94 -13.24 3.52
CA ALA A 224 18.93 -12.78 2.14
C ALA A 224 18.72 -11.26 2.04
N VAL A 225 17.76 -10.70 2.80
CA VAL A 225 17.52 -9.26 2.89
C VAL A 225 18.78 -8.54 3.41
N GLU A 226 19.34 -8.98 4.54
CA GLU A 226 20.53 -8.35 5.13
C GLU A 226 21.77 -8.46 4.24
N THR A 227 21.97 -9.58 3.54
CA THR A 227 23.07 -9.73 2.57
C THR A 227 22.93 -8.71 1.44
N TRP A 228 21.74 -8.58 0.84
CA TRP A 228 21.50 -7.62 -0.23
C TRP A 228 21.69 -6.18 0.22
N LEU A 229 21.16 -5.81 1.40
CA LEU A 229 21.28 -4.46 1.97
C LEU A 229 22.73 -4.12 2.32
N ASN A 230 23.46 -5.04 2.94
CA ASN A 230 24.86 -4.79 3.30
C ASN A 230 25.75 -4.63 2.06
N ALA A 231 25.45 -5.30 0.95
CA ALA A 231 26.14 -5.07 -0.33
C ALA A 231 25.92 -3.65 -0.88
N GLN A 232 24.98 -2.88 -0.34
CA GLN A 232 24.73 -1.50 -0.74
C GLN A 232 25.60 -0.47 0.00
N LYS A 233 26.30 -0.88 1.06
CA LYS A 233 27.17 0.02 1.84
C LYS A 233 28.36 0.49 0.99
N PRO A 234 28.77 1.77 1.12
CA PRO A 234 29.94 2.32 0.43
C PRO A 234 31.27 1.79 0.99
#